data_AF-A0A8T7GUC9-F1
#
_entry.id   AF-A0A8T7GUC9-F1
#
_cell.length_a   1.000
_cell.length_b   1.000
_cell.length_c   1.000
_cell.angle_alpha   90.00
_cell.angle_beta   90.00
_cell.angle_gamma   90.00
#
_symmetry.space_group_name_H-M   'P 1'
#
loop_
_entity.id
_entity.type
_entity.pdbx_description
1 polymer ?
#
loop_
_entity_poly.entity_id
_entity_poly.type
_entity_poly.pdbx_seq_one_letter_code
_entity_poly.pdbx_strand_id
1 'polypeptide(L)'
;MASDKALGALLLIVSIIVIIVYGWLVFAPPVKTVFGQPLDILVLKITGFVAVAIVFGILGWIGYTLATTPPPKPIEEIEKEIEEELKKLEKEMSEEGGAPAEKK
;
A
#
# COMPACT_ATOMS: atom_id res chain seq x y z
N MET A 1 -22.66 -4.02 16.55
CA MET A 1 -22.14 -3.49 15.27
C MET A 1 -21.86 -2.01 15.49
N ALA A 2 -20.59 -1.62 15.68
CA ALA A 2 -20.28 -0.19 15.61
C ALA A 2 -20.61 0.22 14.17
N SER A 3 -21.63 1.06 14.00
CA SER A 3 -22.02 1.51 12.67
C SER A 3 -20.83 2.23 12.06
N ASP A 4 -20.50 1.97 10.80
CA ASP A 4 -19.38 2.61 10.11
C ASP A 4 -19.45 4.15 10.20
N LYS A 5 -20.67 4.67 10.39
CA LYS A 5 -20.99 6.08 10.70
C LYS A 5 -20.37 6.58 12.01
N ALA A 6 -20.36 5.77 13.07
CA ALA A 6 -19.75 6.11 14.36
C ALA A 6 -18.21 6.15 14.25
N LEU A 7 -17.62 5.19 13.53
CA LEU A 7 -16.17 5.19 13.30
C LEU A 7 -15.74 6.38 12.43
N GLY A 8 -16.52 6.69 11.37
CA GLY A 8 -16.30 7.87 10.54
C GLY A 8 -16.44 9.18 11.31
N ALA A 9 -17.45 9.31 12.17
CA ALA A 9 -17.63 10.50 13.01
C ALA A 9 -16.49 10.66 14.03
N LEU A 10 -16.05 9.56 14.65
CA LEU A 10 -14.90 9.57 15.55
C LEU A 10 -13.63 10.05 14.83
N LEU A 11 -13.34 9.48 13.65
CA LEU A 11 -12.19 9.87 12.83
C LEU A 11 -12.23 11.35 12.43
N LEU A 12 -13.41 11.87 12.06
CA LEU A 12 -13.59 13.27 11.71
C LEU A 12 -13.28 14.17 12.91
N ILE A 13 -13.85 13.88 14.08
CA ILE A 13 -13.63 14.66 15.31
C ILE A 13 -12.14 14.63 15.70
N VAL A 14 -11.51 13.46 15.68
CA VAL A 14 -10.08 13.31 15.98
C VAL A 14 -9.24 14.11 15.00
N SER A 15 -9.55 14.06 13.70
CA SER A 15 -8.83 14.82 12.67
C SER A 15 -8.94 16.34 12.90
N ILE A 16 -10.15 16.84 13.18
CA ILE A 16 -10.35 18.26 13.50
C ILE A 16 -9.52 18.67 14.72
N ILE A 17 -9.54 17.87 15.79
CA ILE A 17 -8.77 18.14 17.01
C ILE A 17 -7.28 18.20 16.68
N VAL A 18 -6.76 17.24 15.92
CA VAL A 18 -5.34 17.22 15.51
C VAL A 18 -4.99 18.46 14.69
N ILE A 19 -5.84 18.89 13.74
CA ILE A 19 -5.61 20.11 12.95
C ILE A 19 -5.54 21.35 13.83
N ILE A 20 -6.48 21.50 14.77
CA ILE A 20 -6.51 22.66 15.68
C ILE A 20 -5.28 22.67 16.58
N VAL A 21 -4.93 21.54 17.19
CA VAL A 21 -3.77 21.43 18.08
C VAL A 21 -2.47 21.66 17.33
N TYR A 22 -2.31 21.07 16.14
CA TYR A 22 -1.14 21.26 15.29
C TYR A 22 -1.00 22.72 14.84
N GLY A 23 -2.09 23.33 14.36
CA GLY A 23 -2.13 24.74 13.97
C GLY A 23 -1.77 25.65 15.15
N TRP A 24 -2.34 25.41 16.33
CA TRP A 24 -1.98 26.16 17.54
C TRP A 24 -0.50 26.01 17.89
N LEU A 25 0.06 24.79 17.84
CA LEU A 25 1.45 24.52 18.18
C LEU A 25 2.43 25.21 17.21
N VAL A 26 2.06 25.32 15.94
CA VAL A 26 2.90 25.95 14.89
C VAL A 26 2.80 27.47 14.92
N PHE A 27 1.60 28.04 15.07
CA PHE A 27 1.39 29.49 14.98
C PHE A 27 1.47 30.22 16.33
N ALA A 28 1.22 29.52 17.44
CA ALA A 28 1.33 30.03 18.80
C ALA A 28 2.12 29.05 19.68
N PRO A 29 3.39 28.74 19.32
CA PRO A 29 4.20 27.81 20.07
C PRO A 29 4.39 28.30 21.51
N PRO A 30 4.29 27.42 22.52
CA PRO A 30 4.70 27.78 23.86
C PRO A 30 6.20 28.10 23.86
N VAL A 31 6.64 28.97 24.79
CA VAL A 31 8.06 29.33 25.00
C VAL A 31 8.80 28.15 25.66
N LYS A 32 8.79 27.00 24.99
CA LYS A 32 9.49 25.77 25.37
C LYS A 32 10.41 25.42 24.23
N THR A 33 11.68 25.21 24.57
CA THR A 33 12.71 24.77 23.63
C THR A 33 12.95 23.28 23.84
N VAL A 34 13.05 22.53 22.75
CA VAL A 34 13.36 21.09 22.76
C VAL A 34 14.54 20.88 21.82
N PHE A 35 15.56 20.13 22.27
CA PHE A 35 16.84 19.98 21.54
C PHE A 35 17.50 21.32 21.16
N GLY A 36 17.33 22.36 21.98
CA GLY A 36 17.89 23.69 21.72
C GLY A 36 17.23 24.46 20.57
N GLN A 37 16.06 24.04 20.11
CA GLN A 37 15.29 24.69 19.05
C GLN A 37 13.87 25.04 19.52
N PRO A 38 13.25 26.08 18.95
CA PRO A 38 11.83 26.38 19.14
C PRO A 38 10.95 25.21 18.67
N LEU A 39 9.87 24.94 19.40
CA LEU A 39 8.97 23.82 19.11
C LEU A 39 8.27 23.94 17.75
N ASP A 40 7.86 25.14 17.35
CA ASP A 40 7.30 25.44 16.04
C ASP A 40 8.25 25.04 14.91
N ILE A 41 9.51 25.45 15.00
CA ILE A 41 10.53 25.13 14.00
C ILE A 41 10.77 23.62 13.96
N LEU A 42 10.87 22.97 15.12
CA LEU A 42 11.08 21.52 15.19
C LEU A 42 9.92 20.76 14.53
N VAL A 43 8.67 21.14 14.86
CA VAL A 43 7.45 20.52 14.32
C VAL A 43 7.38 20.72 12.80
N LEU A 44 7.64 21.93 12.31
CA LEU A 44 7.67 22.22 10.87
C LEU A 44 8.76 21.44 10.12
N LYS A 45 9.95 21.29 10.73
CA LYS A 45 11.04 20.48 10.14
C LYS A 45 10.64 19.02 10.02
N ILE A 46 10.01 18.47 11.06
CA ILE A 46 9.55 17.07 11.06
C ILE A 46 8.46 16.87 10.01
N THR A 47 7.42 17.72 9.98
CA THR A 47 6.33 17.56 9.01
C THR A 47 6.78 17.79 7.58
N GLY A 48 7.63 18.78 7.34
CA GLY A 48 8.27 18.99 6.03
C GLY A 48 9.11 17.78 5.59
N PHE A 49 9.92 17.23 6.50
CA PHE A 49 10.70 16.03 6.22
C PHE A 49 9.81 14.82 5.92
N VAL A 50 8.75 14.59 6.71
CA VAL A 50 7.80 13.48 6.49
C VAL A 50 7.11 13.62 5.13
N ALA A 51 6.68 14.83 4.76
CA ALA A 51 6.07 15.07 3.44
C ALA A 51 7.03 14.71 2.30
N VAL A 52 8.28 15.16 2.39
CA VAL A 52 9.33 14.82 1.41
C VAL A 52 9.62 13.31 1.41
N ALA A 53 9.75 12.69 2.58
CA ALA A 53 10.03 11.26 2.73
C ALA A 53 8.93 10.37 2.15
N ILE A 54 7.66 10.77 2.25
CA ILE A 54 6.54 10.05 1.62
C ILE A 54 6.68 10.10 0.10
N VAL A 55 6.91 11.28 -0.47
CA VAL A 55 7.05 11.46 -1.93
C VAL A 55 8.25 10.65 -2.45
N PHE A 56 9.42 10.80 -1.83
CA PHE A 56 10.62 10.08 -2.24
C PHE A 56 10.56 8.59 -1.90
N GLY A 57 9.81 8.19 -0.87
CA GLY A 57 9.55 6.79 -0.56
C GLY A 57 8.77 6.11 -1.68
N ILE A 58 7.75 6.77 -2.22
CA ILE A 58 7.00 6.27 -3.39
C ILE A 58 7.90 6.22 -4.63
N LEU A 59 8.63 7.31 -4.93
CA LEU A 59 9.55 7.34 -6.08
C LEU A 59 10.65 6.28 -5.97
N GLY A 60 11.21 6.10 -4.79
CA GLY A 60 12.22 5.07 -4.50
C GLY A 60 11.66 3.66 -4.66
N TRP A 61 10.43 3.40 -4.20
CA TRP A 61 9.77 2.12 -4.42
C TRP A 61 9.51 1.84 -5.89
N ILE A 62 9.02 2.82 -6.65
CA ILE A 62 8.81 2.68 -8.10
C ILE A 62 10.17 2.42 -8.79
N GLY A 63 11.19 3.20 -8.46
CA GLY A 63 12.54 3.01 -8.98
C GLY A 63 13.10 1.62 -8.65
N TYR A 64 12.86 1.13 -7.43
CA TYR A 64 13.21 -0.23 -7.02
C TYR A 64 12.50 -1.27 -7.90
N THR A 65 11.18 -1.16 -8.08
CA THR A 65 10.44 -2.11 -8.93
C THR A 65 10.92 -2.12 -10.38
N LEU A 66 11.23 -0.96 -10.96
CA LEU A 66 11.76 -0.86 -12.33
C LEU A 66 13.17 -1.44 -12.46
N ALA A 67 14.02 -1.23 -11.46
CA ALA A 67 15.36 -1.82 -11.44
C ALA A 67 15.31 -3.35 -11.28
N THR A 68 14.29 -3.86 -10.58
CA THR A 68 14.11 -5.29 -10.34
C THR A 68 13.18 -5.99 -11.33
N THR A 69 12.58 -5.28 -12.28
CA THR A 69 11.86 -5.93 -13.39
C THR A 69 12.90 -6.42 -14.41
N PRO A 70 13.17 -7.74 -14.50
CA PRO A 70 13.96 -8.27 -15.59
C PRO A 70 13.25 -7.94 -16.91
N PRO A 71 14.01 -7.65 -17.99
CA PRO A 71 13.44 -7.38 -19.29
C PRO A 71 12.44 -8.49 -19.65
N PRO A 72 11.24 -8.13 -20.15
CA PRO A 72 10.19 -9.08 -20.45
C PRO A 72 10.78 -10.22 -21.29
N LYS A 73 10.61 -11.46 -20.84
CA LYS A 73 11.08 -12.65 -21.57
C LYS A 73 10.49 -12.64 -22.99
N PRO A 74 11.21 -13.13 -24.01
CA PRO A 74 10.67 -13.26 -25.36
C PRO A 74 9.33 -14.01 -25.33
N ILE A 75 8.34 -13.47 -26.03
CA ILE A 75 6.93 -13.93 -26.01
C ILE A 75 6.82 -15.44 -26.32
N GLU A 76 7.76 -15.96 -27.12
CA GLU A 76 7.81 -17.37 -27.55
C GLU A 76 8.03 -18.39 -26.42
N GLU A 77 8.71 -18.04 -25.33
CA GLU A 77 8.91 -18.96 -24.19
C GLU A 77 7.67 -18.99 -23.28
N ILE A 78 6.99 -17.85 -23.15
CA ILE A 78 5.77 -17.70 -22.33
C ILE A 78 4.58 -18.42 -23.00
N GLU A 79 4.44 -18.32 -24.33
CA GLU A 79 3.40 -19.07 -25.06
C GLU A 79 3.61 -20.59 -24.93
N LYS A 80 4.86 -21.07 -24.99
CA LYS A 80 5.16 -22.50 -24.85
C LYS A 80 4.91 -23.03 -23.44
N GLU A 81 5.29 -22.29 -22.40
CA GLU A 81 5.02 -22.67 -21.00
C GLU A 81 3.49 -22.70 -20.73
N ILE A 82 2.73 -21.71 -21.22
CA ILE A 82 1.27 -21.67 -21.07
C ILE A 82 0.59 -22.80 -21.85
N GLU A 83 1.06 -23.11 -23.05
CA GLU A 83 0.50 -24.20 -23.85
C GLU A 83 0.79 -25.57 -23.22
N GLU A 84 1.96 -25.76 -22.62
CA GLU A 84 2.29 -26.98 -21.86
C GLU A 84 1.46 -27.11 -20.57
N GLU A 85 1.24 -26.03 -19.82
CA GLU A 85 0.38 -26.06 -18.63
C GLU A 85 -1.10 -26.31 -18.99
N LEU A 86 -1.61 -25.69 -20.05
CA LEU A 86 -2.96 -25.95 -20.56
C LEU A 86 -3.14 -27.41 -20.98
N LYS A 87 -2.17 -27.98 -21.70
CA LYS A 87 -2.18 -29.40 -22.10
C LYS A 87 -2.14 -30.35 -20.91
N LYS A 88 -1.42 -30.01 -19.84
CA LYS A 88 -1.42 -30.80 -18.60
C LYS A 88 -2.76 -30.73 -17.88
N LEU A 89 -3.33 -29.52 -17.73
CA LEU A 89 -4.65 -29.33 -17.11
C LEU A 89 -5.76 -30.09 -17.87
N GLU A 90 -5.74 -30.03 -19.20
CA GLU A 90 -6.73 -30.71 -20.05
C GLU A 90 -6.60 -32.24 -19.94
N LYS A 91 -5.37 -32.74 -19.78
CA LYS A 91 -5.10 -34.16 -19.57
C LYS A 91 -5.51 -34.63 -18.17
N GLU A 92 -5.26 -33.84 -17.13
CA GLU A 92 -5.73 -34.11 -15.76
C GLU A 92 -7.27 -34.10 -15.69
N MET A 93 -7.93 -33.13 -16.33
CA MET A 93 -9.39 -33.09 -16.42
C MET A 93 -9.97 -34.26 -17.23
N SER A 94 -9.28 -34.72 -18.28
CA SER A 94 -9.70 -35.88 -19.07
C SER A 94 -9.44 -37.21 -18.38
N GLU A 95 -8.46 -37.28 -17.47
CA GLU A 95 -8.16 -38.48 -16.68
C GLU A 95 -9.05 -38.57 -15.43
N GLU A 96 -9.46 -37.44 -14.82
CA GLU A 96 -10.39 -37.41 -13.68
C GLU A 96 -11.88 -37.55 -14.08
N GLY A 97 -12.23 -37.35 -15.35
CA GLY A 97 -13.62 -37.37 -15.86
C GLY A 97 -14.17 -38.73 -16.37
N GLY A 98 -13.45 -39.84 -16.19
CA GLY A 98 -13.69 -41.11 -16.91
C GLY A 98 -14.36 -42.28 -16.16
N ALA A 99 -15.64 -42.12 -15.73
CA ALA A 99 -16.72 -43.14 -15.55
C ALA A 99 -16.58 -44.29 -14.49
N PRO A 100 -17.67 -45.01 -14.05
CA PRO A 100 -19.11 -44.94 -14.41
C PRO A 100 -20.11 -45.02 -13.22
N ALA A 101 -21.38 -44.61 -13.41
CA ALA A 101 -22.51 -45.14 -12.62
C ALA A 101 -23.85 -45.05 -13.38
N GLU A 102 -24.03 -45.97 -14.31
CA GLU A 102 -25.34 -46.54 -14.67
C GLU A 102 -25.85 -47.37 -13.48
N LYS A 103 -27.04 -47.06 -12.92
CA LYS A 103 -28.08 -48.03 -12.49
C LYS A 103 -29.19 -47.39 -11.60
N LYS A 104 -30.43 -47.70 -12.03
CA LYS A 104 -31.75 -47.65 -11.38
C LYS A 104 -32.53 -46.34 -11.40
#